data_AF-A0A847EIR3-F1
#
_entry.id   AF-A0A847EIR3-F1
#
_cell.length_a   1.000
_cell.length_b   1.000
_cell.length_c   1.000
_cell.angle_alpha   90.00
_cell.angle_beta   90.00
_cell.angle_gamma   90.00
#
_symmetry.space_group_name_H-M   'P 1'
#
loop_
_entity.id
_entity.type
_entity.pdbx_description
1 polymer ?
#
loop_
_entity_poly.entity_id
_entity_poly.type
_entity_poly.pdbx_seq_one_letter_code
_entity_poly.pdbx_strand_id
1 'polypeptide(L)'
;MVSGNEQDIRKVVKSLKANRFESVFVVGNKAEAVKKVLELIPENASVGTGGSMTVNQTGLRDILIERGNIKPFVPGQINGNSRPPVPDVFLTSSNAVTLDGKLVNIDATGNRVAQQIWGPGRVILIIGQNKIAADEADALERVQQVSSPFHGMTMGIDAPCAKDGKCHDCKSEGRICNITTVIRKKPRTTDLCIVLVAEDLGLGWDPSWPADRIETIKQNYTHQWQTEVSRFRRPK
;
A
#
# COMPACT_ATOMS: atom_id res chain seq x y z
N MET A 1 8.37 -0.30 -22.12
CA MET A 1 8.82 -0.29 -20.72
C MET A 1 7.66 0.23 -19.89
N VAL A 2 7.27 -0.47 -18.82
CA VAL A 2 6.17 -0.02 -17.96
C VAL A 2 6.65 1.20 -17.19
N SER A 3 5.94 2.31 -17.32
CA SER A 3 6.31 3.58 -16.68
C SER A 3 5.19 4.15 -15.82
N GLY A 4 4.02 3.51 -15.81
CA GLY A 4 2.82 4.01 -15.14
C GLY A 4 2.19 5.17 -15.91
N ASN A 5 2.26 5.16 -17.24
CA ASN A 5 1.61 6.18 -18.06
C ASN A 5 0.10 5.89 -18.26
N GLU A 6 -0.59 6.76 -18.98
CA GLU A 6 -2.03 6.60 -19.23
C GLU A 6 -2.39 5.28 -19.95
N GLN A 7 -1.53 4.81 -20.88
CA GLN A 7 -1.73 3.55 -21.58
C GLN A 7 -1.62 2.35 -20.62
N ASP A 8 -0.64 2.38 -19.72
CA ASP A 8 -0.46 1.37 -18.68
C ASP A 8 -1.71 1.33 -17.77
N ILE A 9 -2.18 2.48 -17.29
CA ILE A 9 -3.38 2.59 -16.44
C ILE A 9 -4.60 2.02 -17.16
N ARG A 10 -4.85 2.40 -18.42
CA ARG A 10 -5.97 1.90 -19.22
C ARG A 10 -5.93 0.37 -19.36
N LYS A 11 -4.73 -0.20 -19.57
CA LYS A 11 -4.55 -1.66 -19.65
C LYS A 11 -4.85 -2.34 -18.32
N VAL A 12 -4.32 -1.81 -17.22
CA VAL A 12 -4.57 -2.33 -15.85
C VAL A 12 -6.06 -2.30 -15.53
N VAL A 13 -6.77 -1.21 -15.80
CA VAL A 13 -8.22 -1.10 -15.55
C VAL A 13 -9.00 -2.18 -16.29
N LYS A 14 -8.71 -2.38 -17.58
CA LYS A 14 -9.35 -3.42 -18.38
C LYS A 14 -9.11 -4.81 -17.79
N SER A 15 -7.86 -5.10 -17.42
CA SER A 15 -7.49 -6.40 -16.86
C SER A 15 -8.09 -6.65 -15.47
N LEU A 16 -8.10 -5.64 -14.59
CA LEU A 16 -8.75 -5.73 -13.28
C LEU A 16 -10.25 -6.04 -13.42
N LYS A 17 -10.96 -5.34 -14.31
CA LYS A 17 -12.38 -5.62 -14.58
C LYS A 17 -12.59 -7.04 -15.12
N ALA A 18 -11.73 -7.51 -16.04
CA ALA A 18 -11.77 -8.90 -16.52
C ALA A 18 -11.48 -9.93 -15.40
N ASN A 19 -10.69 -9.54 -14.40
CA ASN A 19 -10.41 -10.32 -13.19
C ASN A 19 -11.48 -10.14 -12.09
N ARG A 20 -12.65 -9.62 -12.46
CA ARG A 20 -13.86 -9.43 -11.62
C ARG A 20 -13.72 -8.37 -10.54
N PHE A 21 -12.72 -7.50 -10.61
CA PHE A 21 -12.71 -6.29 -9.79
C PHE A 21 -13.69 -5.29 -10.42
N GLU A 22 -14.90 -5.21 -9.88
CA GLU A 22 -15.99 -4.39 -10.43
C GLU A 22 -15.76 -2.90 -10.14
N SER A 23 -15.34 -2.60 -8.91
CA SER A 23 -15.09 -1.24 -8.41
C SER A 23 -13.65 -0.82 -8.70
N VAL A 24 -13.40 -0.32 -9.93
CA VAL A 24 -12.08 0.21 -10.34
C VAL A 24 -12.25 1.64 -10.83
N PHE A 25 -11.62 2.58 -10.12
CA PHE A 25 -11.64 4.01 -10.40
C PHE A 25 -10.24 4.51 -10.78
N VAL A 26 -10.20 5.53 -11.65
CA VAL A 26 -8.99 6.25 -12.02
C VAL A 26 -9.18 7.71 -11.65
N VAL A 27 -8.18 8.29 -10.99
CA VAL A 27 -8.13 9.70 -10.59
C VAL A 27 -6.77 10.29 -10.94
N GLY A 28 -6.72 11.61 -11.15
CA GLY A 28 -5.52 12.30 -11.63
C GLY A 28 -4.44 12.47 -10.56
N ASN A 29 -4.84 12.64 -9.30
CA ASN A 29 -3.93 13.01 -8.22
C ASN A 29 -4.46 12.56 -6.84
N LYS A 30 -3.63 12.73 -5.81
CA LYS A 30 -3.96 12.37 -4.43
C LYS A 30 -5.20 13.08 -3.89
N ALA A 31 -5.46 14.34 -4.25
CA ALA A 31 -6.62 15.08 -3.76
C ALA A 31 -7.93 14.51 -4.32
N GLU A 32 -7.95 14.16 -5.61
CA GLU A 32 -9.07 13.44 -6.22
C GLU A 32 -9.25 12.04 -5.64
N ALA A 33 -8.16 11.35 -5.29
CA ALA A 33 -8.21 10.08 -4.58
C ALA A 33 -8.89 10.24 -3.21
N VAL A 34 -8.54 11.26 -2.42
CA VAL A 34 -9.21 11.56 -1.14
C VAL A 34 -10.71 11.74 -1.35
N LYS A 35 -11.11 12.61 -2.29
CA LYS A 35 -12.53 12.86 -2.57
C LYS A 35 -13.27 11.58 -2.93
N LYS A 36 -12.71 10.79 -3.87
CA LYS A 36 -13.33 9.53 -4.30
C LYS A 36 -13.46 8.53 -3.16
N VAL A 37 -12.44 8.40 -2.31
CA VAL A 37 -12.47 7.44 -1.20
C VAL A 37 -13.46 7.86 -0.12
N LEU A 38 -13.59 9.17 0.18
CA LEU A 38 -14.58 9.67 1.13
C LEU A 38 -16.02 9.41 0.66
N GLU A 39 -16.31 9.52 -0.64
CA GLU A 39 -17.61 9.15 -1.23
C GLU A 39 -17.96 7.67 -1.04
N LEU A 40 -16.95 6.79 -0.94
CA LEU A 40 -17.10 5.35 -0.81
C LEU A 40 -17.23 4.88 0.65
N ILE A 41 -16.93 5.75 1.62
CA ILE A 41 -16.97 5.45 3.05
C ILE A 41 -18.25 6.04 3.67
N PRO A 42 -19.18 5.18 4.16
CA PRO A 42 -20.34 5.65 4.90
C PRO A 42 -19.94 6.47 6.13
N GLU A 43 -20.73 7.50 6.47
CA GLU A 43 -20.35 8.46 7.52
C GLU A 43 -20.07 7.80 8.88
N ASN A 44 -20.87 6.79 9.24
CA ASN A 44 -20.78 6.08 10.51
C ASN A 44 -19.93 4.80 10.45
N ALA A 45 -19.28 4.51 9.32
CA ALA A 45 -18.48 3.30 9.18
C ALA A 45 -17.19 3.40 9.99
N SER A 46 -16.86 2.34 10.72
CA SER A 46 -15.53 2.18 11.31
C SER A 46 -14.51 1.90 10.21
N VAL A 47 -13.38 2.60 10.25
CA VAL A 47 -12.30 2.45 9.26
C VAL A 47 -11.04 1.92 9.93
N GLY A 48 -10.52 0.82 9.41
CA GLY A 48 -9.19 0.31 9.75
C GLY A 48 -8.15 0.71 8.70
N THR A 49 -6.90 0.86 9.13
CA THR A 49 -5.78 1.10 8.22
C THR A 49 -4.68 0.08 8.44
N GLY A 50 -4.00 -0.32 7.36
CA GLY A 50 -2.92 -1.30 7.40
C GLY A 50 -1.52 -0.71 7.60
N GLY A 51 -1.38 0.54 8.04
CA GLY A 51 -0.07 1.24 8.03
C GLY A 51 0.42 1.57 6.61
N SER A 52 -0.52 1.81 5.68
CA SER A 52 -0.19 2.08 4.28
C SER A 52 0.36 3.50 4.10
N MET A 53 1.65 3.61 3.78
CA MET A 53 2.28 4.90 3.46
C MET A 53 1.62 5.62 2.28
N THR A 54 1.11 4.87 1.29
CA THR A 54 0.34 5.45 0.18
C THR A 54 -0.92 6.16 0.69
N VAL A 55 -1.64 5.57 1.65
CA VAL A 55 -2.83 6.21 2.24
C VAL A 55 -2.41 7.45 3.04
N ASN A 56 -1.34 7.35 3.84
CA ASN A 56 -0.87 8.46 4.66
C ASN A 56 -0.42 9.67 3.82
N GLN A 57 0.28 9.44 2.69
CA GLN A 57 0.70 10.50 1.76
C GLN A 57 -0.46 11.31 1.16
N THR A 58 -1.68 10.77 1.17
CA THR A 58 -2.87 11.50 0.70
C THR A 58 -3.46 12.44 1.75
N GLY A 59 -3.08 12.31 3.03
CA GLY A 59 -3.73 13.00 4.15
C GLY A 59 -5.10 12.39 4.57
N LEU A 60 -5.61 11.40 3.83
CA LEU A 60 -6.92 10.79 4.07
C LEU A 60 -7.06 10.20 5.49
N ARG A 61 -5.98 9.62 6.03
CA ARG A 61 -6.00 9.03 7.37
C ARG A 61 -6.35 10.09 8.42
N ASP A 62 -5.79 11.29 8.31
CA ASP A 62 -6.00 12.35 9.30
C ASP A 62 -7.43 12.89 9.20
N ILE A 63 -7.94 13.08 7.97
CA ILE A 63 -9.35 13.45 7.73
C ILE A 63 -10.31 12.43 8.35
N LEU A 64 -10.03 11.14 8.24
CA LEU A 64 -10.88 10.08 8.79
C LEU A 64 -10.75 9.93 10.31
N ILE A 65 -9.65 10.39 10.90
CA ILE A 65 -9.54 10.54 12.36
C ILE A 65 -10.41 11.70 12.82
N GLU A 66 -10.33 12.86 12.17
CA GLU A 66 -11.12 14.04 12.49
C GLU A 66 -12.63 13.79 12.33
N ARG A 67 -13.02 13.04 11.28
CA ARG A 67 -14.41 12.61 11.05
C ARG A 67 -14.90 11.55 12.04
N GLY A 68 -14.00 10.95 12.83
CA GLY A 68 -14.33 9.93 13.84
C GLY A 68 -14.44 8.49 13.30
N ASN A 69 -14.10 8.24 12.04
CA ASN A 69 -14.14 6.90 11.45
C ASN A 69 -12.97 6.02 11.91
N ILE A 70 -11.79 6.61 12.12
CA ILE A 70 -10.59 5.92 12.59
C ILE A 70 -10.36 6.30 14.06
N LYS A 71 -10.30 5.29 14.93
CA LYS A 71 -9.87 5.52 16.32
C LYS A 71 -8.36 5.83 16.33
N PRO A 72 -7.93 6.95 16.96
CA PRO A 72 -6.51 7.24 17.12
C PRO A 72 -5.78 6.07 17.79
N PHE A 73 -4.58 5.76 17.30
CA PHE A 73 -3.74 4.78 17.94
C PHE A 73 -3.25 5.31 19.29
N VAL A 74 -3.51 4.59 20.37
CA VAL A 74 -2.98 4.91 21.70
C VAL A 74 -1.85 3.94 22.03
N PRO A 75 -0.60 4.40 22.20
CA PRO A 75 0.52 3.55 22.59
C PRO A 75 0.22 2.77 23.88
N GLY A 76 0.32 1.43 23.81
CA GLY A 76 0.05 0.53 24.93
C GLY A 76 -1.35 -0.09 24.95
N GLN A 77 -2.28 0.30 24.06
CA GLN A 77 -3.61 -0.33 23.97
C GLN A 77 -3.59 -1.72 23.29
N ILE A 78 -2.57 -2.03 22.50
CA ILE A 78 -2.44 -3.34 21.85
C ILE A 78 -1.65 -4.25 22.79
N ASN A 79 -2.36 -5.02 23.62
CA ASN A 79 -1.78 -6.20 24.26
C ASN A 79 -1.33 -7.15 23.15
N GLY A 80 -0.09 -7.66 23.21
CA GLY A 80 0.61 -8.35 22.11
C GLY A 80 -0.10 -9.53 21.43
N ASN A 81 -1.25 -9.97 21.93
CA ASN A 81 -2.09 -11.03 21.35
C ASN A 81 -3.50 -10.57 20.91
N SER A 82 -3.87 -9.30 21.09
CA SER A 82 -5.20 -8.80 20.69
C SER A 82 -5.17 -8.36 19.23
N ARG A 83 -5.85 -9.11 18.36
CA ARG A 83 -6.11 -8.65 16.99
C ARG A 83 -7.14 -7.52 17.06
N PRO A 84 -6.92 -6.38 16.37
CA PRO A 84 -7.93 -5.33 16.34
C PRO A 84 -9.24 -5.88 15.76
N PRO A 85 -10.41 -5.35 16.19
CA PRO A 85 -11.69 -5.74 15.62
C PRO A 85 -11.69 -5.49 14.11
N VAL A 86 -12.41 -6.34 13.36
CA VAL A 86 -12.59 -6.16 11.91
C VAL A 86 -13.41 -4.88 11.70
N PRO A 87 -12.91 -3.89 10.95
CA PRO A 87 -13.64 -2.65 10.68
C PRO A 87 -14.77 -2.88 9.66
N ASP A 88 -15.61 -1.88 9.43
CA ASP A 88 -16.57 -1.92 8.31
C ASP A 88 -15.87 -1.73 6.96
N VAL A 89 -14.85 -0.86 6.94
CA VAL A 89 -14.01 -0.56 5.77
C VAL A 89 -12.53 -0.64 6.15
N PHE A 90 -11.72 -1.29 5.31
CA PHE A 90 -10.26 -1.28 5.47
C PHE A 90 -9.56 -0.51 4.35
N LEU A 91 -8.71 0.44 4.73
CA LEU A 91 -7.90 1.23 3.81
C LEU A 91 -6.47 0.71 3.76
N THR A 92 -6.01 0.43 2.54
CA THR A 92 -4.65 -0.05 2.29
C THR A 92 -4.17 0.31 0.90
N SER A 93 -3.02 -0.21 0.51
CA SER A 93 -2.48 -0.19 -0.84
C SER A 93 -2.01 -1.60 -1.20
N SER A 94 -1.64 -1.80 -2.47
CA SER A 94 -0.88 -2.97 -2.88
C SER A 94 0.59 -2.60 -3.06
N ASN A 95 1.50 -3.58 -3.01
CA ASN A 95 2.91 -3.32 -3.31
C ASN A 95 3.10 -3.11 -4.82
N ALA A 96 2.37 -3.87 -5.65
CA ALA A 96 2.33 -3.69 -7.09
C ALA A 96 0.99 -4.14 -7.68
N VAL A 97 0.63 -3.60 -8.85
CA VAL A 97 -0.45 -4.09 -9.70
C VAL A 97 0.10 -4.39 -11.09
N THR A 98 -0.14 -5.59 -11.61
CA THR A 98 0.40 -6.01 -12.91
C THR A 98 -0.47 -5.51 -14.07
N LEU A 99 0.10 -5.39 -15.27
CA LEU A 99 -0.65 -5.04 -16.48
C LEU A 99 -1.79 -6.02 -16.79
N ASP A 100 -1.66 -7.29 -16.37
CA ASP A 100 -2.69 -8.32 -16.47
C ASP A 100 -3.63 -8.37 -15.24
N GLY A 101 -3.62 -7.34 -14.39
CA GLY A 101 -4.66 -7.06 -13.40
C GLY A 101 -4.57 -7.91 -12.14
N LYS A 102 -3.37 -8.15 -11.63
CA LYS A 102 -3.11 -8.93 -10.41
C LYS A 102 -2.48 -8.03 -9.36
N LEU A 103 -2.90 -8.19 -8.11
CA LEU A 103 -2.34 -7.45 -6.98
C LEU A 103 -1.25 -8.29 -6.32
N VAL A 104 -0.05 -7.73 -6.17
CA VAL A 104 1.10 -8.40 -5.52
C VAL A 104 1.42 -7.69 -4.22
N ASN A 105 1.49 -8.45 -3.13
CA ASN A 105 1.76 -7.91 -1.81
C ASN A 105 2.85 -8.70 -1.09
N ILE A 106 3.70 -7.97 -0.37
CA ILE A 106 4.67 -8.52 0.59
C ILE A 106 4.37 -7.93 1.97
N ASP A 107 4.34 -8.76 3.00
CA ASP A 107 3.99 -8.36 4.36
C ASP A 107 4.91 -9.04 5.39
N ALA A 108 5.12 -8.38 6.53
CA ALA A 108 5.89 -8.89 7.66
C ALA A 108 4.98 -9.66 8.63
N THR A 109 3.88 -9.01 9.02
CA THR A 109 2.95 -9.45 10.06
C THR A 109 1.72 -10.14 9.46
N GLY A 110 1.37 -9.78 8.22
CA GLY A 110 0.21 -10.31 7.51
C GLY A 110 -1.09 -9.54 7.77
N ASN A 111 -1.03 -8.47 8.57
CA ASN A 111 -2.20 -7.68 8.96
C ASN A 111 -2.86 -6.97 7.76
N ARG A 112 -2.13 -6.64 6.69
CA ARG A 112 -2.73 -6.00 5.51
C ARG A 112 -3.34 -7.03 4.57
N VAL A 113 -2.59 -8.09 4.27
CA VAL A 113 -3.01 -9.12 3.31
C VAL A 113 -4.15 -9.98 3.84
N ALA A 114 -4.20 -10.26 5.14
CA ALA A 114 -5.34 -10.95 5.75
C ALA A 114 -6.64 -10.16 5.53
N GLN A 115 -6.58 -8.84 5.66
CA GLN A 115 -7.75 -7.99 5.48
C GLN A 115 -8.21 -7.93 4.02
N GLN A 116 -7.28 -7.95 3.06
CA GLN A 116 -7.59 -8.01 1.63
C GLN A 116 -8.22 -9.34 1.20
N ILE A 117 -7.89 -10.45 1.85
CA ILE A 117 -8.31 -11.80 1.44
C ILE A 117 -9.59 -12.25 2.15
N TRP A 118 -9.72 -11.94 3.45
CA TRP A 118 -10.81 -12.42 4.32
C TRP A 118 -11.23 -11.40 5.40
N GLY A 119 -10.85 -10.14 5.25
CA GLY A 119 -11.16 -9.11 6.25
C GLY A 119 -12.59 -8.58 6.16
N PRO A 120 -12.77 -7.25 6.19
CA PRO A 120 -14.10 -6.67 6.17
C PRO A 120 -14.82 -6.91 4.85
N GLY A 121 -16.13 -6.63 4.84
CA GLY A 121 -16.94 -6.67 3.63
C GLY A 121 -16.40 -5.76 2.52
N ARG A 122 -15.74 -4.65 2.87
CA ARG A 122 -15.15 -3.70 1.91
C ARG A 122 -13.70 -3.34 2.23
N VAL A 123 -12.84 -3.44 1.23
CA VAL A 123 -11.44 -2.98 1.29
C VAL A 123 -11.19 -2.04 0.13
N ILE A 124 -10.63 -0.86 0.42
CA ILE A 124 -10.30 0.13 -0.60
C ILE A 124 -8.77 0.21 -0.72
N LEU A 125 -8.26 -0.06 -1.92
CA LEU A 125 -6.85 0.04 -2.26
C LEU A 125 -6.60 1.33 -3.03
N ILE A 126 -5.76 2.21 -2.49
CA ILE A 126 -5.20 3.36 -3.21
C ILE A 126 -3.86 2.94 -3.78
N ILE A 127 -3.66 3.06 -5.10
CA ILE A 127 -2.45 2.58 -5.79
C ILE A 127 -1.95 3.67 -6.73
N GLY A 128 -0.74 4.17 -6.50
CA GLY A 128 -0.08 5.11 -7.40
C GLY A 128 0.43 4.44 -8.67
N GLN A 129 0.57 5.21 -9.75
CA GLN A 129 0.98 4.71 -11.05
C GLN A 129 2.38 4.06 -11.04
N ASN A 130 3.26 4.52 -10.15
CA ASN A 130 4.59 3.96 -9.95
C ASN A 130 4.58 2.50 -9.52
N LYS A 131 3.45 1.98 -9.04
CA LYS A 131 3.30 0.58 -8.62
C LYS A 131 2.77 -0.34 -9.72
N ILE A 132 2.58 0.17 -10.94
CA ILE A 132 2.22 -0.67 -12.08
C ILE A 132 3.46 -1.44 -12.54
N ALA A 133 3.33 -2.75 -12.67
CA ALA A 133 4.38 -3.69 -13.06
C ALA A 133 3.99 -4.45 -14.33
N ALA A 134 4.98 -4.97 -15.06
CA ALA A 134 4.74 -5.71 -16.30
C ALA A 134 3.93 -6.99 -16.06
N ASP A 135 4.35 -7.79 -15.08
CA ASP A 135 3.78 -9.08 -14.71
C ASP A 135 4.10 -9.43 -13.24
N GLU A 136 3.75 -10.66 -12.80
CA GLU A 136 4.00 -11.11 -11.43
C GLU A 136 5.49 -11.19 -11.10
N ALA A 137 6.35 -11.53 -12.07
CA ALA A 137 7.79 -11.68 -11.85
C ALA A 137 8.44 -10.30 -11.66
N ASP A 138 8.16 -9.35 -12.55
CA ASP A 138 8.60 -7.95 -12.43
C ASP A 138 8.10 -7.33 -11.11
N ALA A 139 6.83 -7.55 -10.77
CA ALA A 139 6.26 -7.07 -9.52
C ALA A 139 7.02 -7.62 -8.29
N LEU A 140 7.28 -8.92 -8.24
CA LEU A 140 8.00 -9.54 -7.13
C LEU A 140 9.45 -9.05 -7.06
N GLU A 141 10.14 -8.99 -8.19
CA GLU A 141 11.52 -8.51 -8.27
C GLU A 141 11.62 -7.06 -7.78
N ARG A 142 10.76 -6.16 -8.26
CA ARG A 142 10.74 -4.76 -7.83
C ARG A 142 10.44 -4.64 -6.33
N VAL A 143 9.49 -5.41 -5.79
CA VAL A 143 9.22 -5.32 -4.35
C VAL A 143 10.41 -5.86 -3.54
N GLN A 144 11.04 -6.96 -3.96
CA GLN A 144 12.14 -7.58 -3.23
C GLN A 144 13.46 -6.82 -3.32
N GLN A 145 13.78 -6.25 -4.48
CA GLN A 145 15.08 -5.61 -4.75
C GLN A 145 15.03 -4.09 -4.55
N VAL A 146 13.83 -3.49 -4.56
CA VAL A 146 13.68 -2.04 -4.53
C VAL A 146 12.87 -1.60 -3.31
N SER A 147 11.59 -1.96 -3.24
CA SER A 147 10.69 -1.43 -2.21
C SER A 147 11.03 -1.93 -0.81
N SER A 148 11.23 -3.25 -0.62
CA SER A 148 11.52 -3.82 0.69
C SER A 148 12.88 -3.37 1.26
N PRO A 149 13.99 -3.37 0.50
CA PRO A 149 15.27 -2.85 1.00
C PRO A 149 15.18 -1.37 1.37
N PHE A 150 14.59 -0.54 0.51
CA PHE A 150 14.43 0.89 0.81
C PHE A 150 13.54 1.12 2.04
N HIS A 151 12.42 0.40 2.15
CA HIS A 151 11.58 0.50 3.33
C HIS A 151 12.33 0.09 4.61
N GLY A 152 13.10 -1.00 4.54
CA GLY A 152 13.93 -1.46 5.65
C GLY A 152 14.99 -0.43 6.07
N MET A 153 15.68 0.17 5.10
CA MET A 153 16.62 1.28 5.35
C MET A 153 15.91 2.45 6.05
N THR A 154 14.76 2.88 5.54
CA THR A 154 13.98 3.99 6.11
C THR A 154 13.51 3.68 7.54
N MET A 155 13.17 2.43 7.84
CA MET A 155 12.74 1.99 9.17
C MET A 155 13.90 1.77 10.15
N GLY A 156 15.12 1.52 9.65
CA GLY A 156 16.26 1.10 10.46
C GLY A 156 16.10 -0.30 11.06
N ILE A 157 15.46 -1.24 10.32
CA ILE A 157 15.33 -2.64 10.77
C ILE A 157 16.68 -3.35 10.74
N ASP A 158 16.86 -4.36 11.60
CA ASP A 158 18.04 -5.22 11.56
C ASP A 158 17.89 -6.34 10.52
N ALA A 159 17.99 -5.98 9.26
CA ALA A 159 18.04 -6.91 8.13
C ALA A 159 19.19 -6.53 7.20
N PRO A 160 19.85 -7.50 6.53
CA PRO A 160 20.99 -7.19 5.67
C PRO A 160 20.61 -6.26 4.51
N CYS A 161 19.40 -6.41 3.94
CA CYS A 161 18.90 -5.52 2.88
C CYS A 161 18.68 -4.07 3.34
N ALA A 162 18.48 -3.84 4.64
CA ALA A 162 18.40 -2.51 5.21
C ALA A 162 19.78 -1.85 5.44
N LYS A 163 20.88 -2.59 5.21
CA LYS A 163 22.26 -2.09 5.36
C LYS A 163 22.89 -1.75 4.02
N ASP A 164 22.67 -2.60 3.01
CA ASP A 164 23.31 -2.46 1.69
C ASP A 164 22.35 -2.25 0.51
N GLY A 165 21.03 -2.24 0.77
CA GLY A 165 20.00 -2.03 -0.25
C GLY A 165 19.76 -3.22 -1.17
N LYS A 166 20.29 -4.41 -0.88
CA LYS A 166 20.17 -5.61 -1.73
C LYS A 166 19.41 -6.73 -1.04
N CYS A 167 18.60 -7.50 -1.76
CA CYS A 167 17.96 -8.68 -1.17
C CYS A 167 18.97 -9.81 -0.98
N HIS A 168 18.95 -10.46 0.19
CA HIS A 168 19.83 -11.58 0.55
C HIS A 168 19.07 -12.89 0.79
N ASP A 169 17.76 -12.92 0.52
CA ASP A 169 16.84 -13.99 0.95
C ASP A 169 17.12 -14.42 2.42
N CYS A 170 17.21 -13.42 3.29
CA CYS A 170 17.77 -13.61 4.62
C CYS A 170 16.82 -14.37 5.56
N LYS A 171 17.42 -14.92 6.62
CA LYS A 171 16.71 -15.49 7.78
C LYS A 171 16.74 -14.54 8.99
N SER A 172 16.98 -13.25 8.78
CA SER A 172 17.07 -12.28 9.89
C SER A 172 15.74 -12.18 10.64
N GLU A 173 15.80 -11.99 11.95
CA GLU A 173 14.61 -11.67 12.76
C GLU A 173 13.98 -10.34 12.34
N GLY A 174 14.78 -9.39 11.82
CA GLY A 174 14.29 -8.13 11.27
C GLY A 174 13.64 -8.24 9.88
N ARG A 175 13.41 -9.45 9.34
CA ARG A 175 12.83 -9.64 8.01
C ARG A 175 11.39 -9.12 7.93
N ILE A 176 11.12 -8.26 6.94
CA ILE A 176 9.79 -7.69 6.66
C ILE A 176 9.07 -8.31 5.47
N CYS A 177 9.68 -9.29 4.81
CA CYS A 177 9.14 -9.98 3.63
C CYS A 177 8.81 -11.45 3.94
N ASN A 178 8.03 -11.69 4.98
CA ASN A 178 7.69 -13.03 5.47
C ASN A 178 6.55 -13.67 4.68
N ILE A 179 5.63 -12.84 4.17
CA ILE A 179 4.40 -13.29 3.52
C ILE A 179 4.36 -12.67 2.13
N THR A 180 4.17 -13.50 1.12
CA THR A 180 3.91 -13.07 -0.26
C THR A 180 2.52 -13.54 -0.68
N THR A 181 1.71 -12.64 -1.21
CA THR A 181 0.38 -12.98 -1.75
C THR A 181 0.20 -12.38 -3.14
N VAL A 182 -0.49 -13.14 -4.00
CA VAL A 182 -0.93 -12.67 -5.30
C VAL A 182 -2.44 -12.83 -5.41
N ILE A 183 -3.17 -11.72 -5.43
CA ILE A 183 -4.62 -11.72 -5.66
C ILE A 183 -4.83 -11.61 -7.17
N ARG A 184 -4.98 -12.76 -7.82
CA ARG A 184 -5.12 -12.84 -9.28
C ARG A 184 -6.51 -12.42 -9.78
N LYS A 185 -7.54 -12.58 -8.94
CA LYS A 185 -8.95 -12.24 -9.23
C LYS A 185 -9.64 -11.80 -7.94
N LYS A 186 -10.71 -11.01 -8.04
CA LYS A 186 -11.51 -10.57 -6.87
C LYS A 186 -11.94 -11.80 -6.03
N PRO A 187 -11.67 -11.83 -4.70
CA PRO A 187 -12.22 -12.81 -3.78
C PRO A 187 -13.75 -12.77 -3.78
N ARG A 188 -14.41 -13.90 -3.47
CA ARG A 188 -15.88 -13.99 -3.57
C ARG A 188 -16.62 -13.09 -2.57
N THR A 189 -16.07 -12.95 -1.38
CA THR A 189 -16.75 -12.35 -0.22
C THR A 189 -16.22 -10.97 0.18
N THR A 190 -15.00 -10.63 -0.21
CA THR A 190 -14.38 -9.34 0.08
C THR A 190 -14.54 -8.41 -1.13
N ASP A 191 -15.27 -7.30 -0.95
CA ASP A 191 -15.41 -6.28 -1.97
C ASP A 191 -14.12 -5.44 -2.05
N LEU A 192 -13.23 -5.83 -2.97
CA LEU A 192 -12.00 -5.11 -3.28
C LEU A 192 -12.29 -3.96 -4.25
N CYS A 193 -12.29 -2.74 -3.72
CA CYS A 193 -12.37 -1.51 -4.48
C CYS A 193 -10.95 -0.97 -4.74
N ILE A 194 -10.66 -0.57 -5.97
CA ILE A 194 -9.34 -0.09 -6.39
C ILE A 194 -9.47 1.34 -6.92
N VAL A 195 -8.67 2.24 -6.35
CA VAL A 195 -8.49 3.62 -6.79
C VAL A 195 -7.07 3.76 -7.33
N LEU A 196 -6.93 3.76 -8.66
CA LEU A 196 -5.68 4.02 -9.35
C LEU A 196 -5.48 5.53 -9.45
N VAL A 197 -4.29 6.00 -9.06
CA VAL A 197 -3.93 7.42 -9.06
C VAL A 197 -2.85 7.65 -10.10
N ALA A 198 -3.06 8.56 -11.04
CA ALA A 198 -2.08 8.99 -12.05
C ALA A 198 -1.00 9.93 -11.45
N GLU A 199 -0.52 9.57 -10.26
CA GLU A 199 0.52 10.24 -9.49
C GLU A 199 1.36 9.15 -8.81
N ASP A 200 2.65 9.41 -8.61
CA ASP A 200 3.52 8.48 -7.90
C ASP A 200 3.23 8.54 -6.40
N LEU A 201 2.69 7.44 -5.85
CA LEU A 201 2.31 7.33 -4.45
C LEU A 201 2.77 5.99 -3.84
N GLY A 202 3.23 6.06 -2.60
CA GLY A 202 3.85 4.97 -1.87
C GLY A 202 5.28 4.73 -2.30
N LEU A 203 5.64 3.45 -2.37
CA LEU A 203 7.00 3.00 -2.62
C LEU A 203 7.03 1.96 -3.74
N GLY A 204 7.89 2.22 -4.73
CA GLY A 204 8.15 1.33 -5.87
C GLY A 204 8.56 2.13 -7.09
N TRP A 205 9.55 1.62 -7.82
CA TRP A 205 10.02 2.15 -9.10
C TRP A 205 10.70 1.04 -9.89
N ASP A 206 10.94 1.27 -11.17
CA ASP A 206 11.86 0.46 -11.96
C ASP A 206 13.25 1.13 -11.93
N PRO A 207 14.35 0.41 -11.64
CA PRO A 207 15.69 1.00 -11.60
C PRO A 207 16.15 1.69 -12.89
N SER A 208 15.53 1.39 -14.03
CA SER A 208 15.81 2.01 -15.34
C SER A 208 15.09 3.33 -15.58
N TRP A 209 14.18 3.76 -14.69
CA TRP A 209 13.47 5.03 -14.81
C TRP A 209 14.39 6.25 -14.60
N PRO A 210 13.97 7.45 -15.04
CA PRO A 210 14.70 8.69 -14.78
C PRO A 210 15.04 8.88 -13.29
N ALA A 211 16.28 9.24 -13.01
CA ALA A 211 16.83 9.30 -11.65
C ALA A 211 16.13 10.35 -10.78
N ASP A 212 15.71 11.47 -11.37
CA ASP A 212 14.95 12.55 -10.73
C ASP A 212 13.58 12.07 -10.22
N ARG A 213 12.88 11.26 -11.02
CA ARG A 213 11.61 10.65 -10.62
C ARG A 213 11.81 9.67 -9.46
N ILE A 214 12.82 8.80 -9.56
CA ILE A 214 13.16 7.84 -8.49
C ILE A 214 13.47 8.58 -7.19
N GLU A 215 14.27 9.64 -7.25
CA GLU A 215 14.65 10.44 -6.10
C GLU A 215 13.44 11.12 -5.47
N THR A 216 12.54 11.66 -6.29
CA THR A 216 11.27 12.24 -5.83
C THR A 216 10.43 11.21 -5.05
N ILE A 217 10.29 9.99 -5.56
CA ILE A 217 9.56 8.89 -4.86
C ILE A 217 10.21 8.60 -3.50
N LYS A 218 11.53 8.47 -3.45
CA LYS A 218 12.29 8.19 -2.22
C LYS A 218 12.13 9.29 -1.19
N GLN A 219 12.24 10.55 -1.60
CA GLN A 219 12.10 11.72 -0.73
C GLN A 219 10.68 11.82 -0.16
N ASN A 220 9.66 11.70 -1.01
CA ASN A 220 8.26 11.73 -0.58
C ASN A 220 7.92 10.61 0.39
N TYR A 221 8.47 9.41 0.18
CA TYR A 221 8.29 8.29 1.10
C TYR A 221 8.97 8.54 2.45
N THR A 222 10.23 8.97 2.42
CA THR A 222 11.03 9.24 3.62
C THR A 222 10.42 10.36 4.45
N HIS A 223 9.98 11.44 3.80
CA HIS A 223 9.30 12.56 4.46
C HIS A 223 8.01 12.11 5.15
N GLN A 224 7.15 11.34 4.47
CA GLN A 224 5.95 10.81 5.11
C GLN A 224 6.32 9.90 6.28
N TRP A 225 7.35 9.05 6.15
CA TRP A 225 7.77 8.15 7.23
C TRP A 225 8.22 8.94 8.47
N GLN A 226 8.99 10.00 8.29
CA GLN A 226 9.39 10.90 9.38
C GLN A 226 8.19 11.54 10.07
N THR A 227 7.19 11.97 9.30
CA THR A 227 5.91 12.48 9.82
C THR A 227 5.16 11.41 10.63
N GLU A 228 5.14 10.15 10.18
CA GLU A 228 4.51 9.08 10.96
C GLU A 228 5.29 8.79 12.25
N VAL A 229 6.62 8.67 12.19
CA VAL A 229 7.46 8.40 13.37
C VAL A 229 7.34 9.49 14.43
N SER A 230 7.23 10.77 14.03
CA SER A 230 7.06 11.88 14.97
C SER A 230 5.73 11.83 15.73
N ARG A 231 4.70 11.17 15.17
CA ARG A 231 3.39 10.95 15.82
C ARG A 231 3.42 9.80 16.83
N PHE A 232 4.28 8.80 16.64
CA PHE A 232 4.34 7.59 17.48
C PHE A 232 5.37 7.67 18.62
N ARG A 233 6.44 8.46 18.47
CA ARG A 233 7.39 8.66 19.58
C ARG A 233 6.72 9.53 20.65
N ARG A 234 6.55 8.97 21.86
CA ARG A 234 6.31 9.79 23.06
C ARG A 234 7.39 10.88 23.11
N PRO A 235 7.08 12.11 23.55
CA PRO A 235 8.12 12.99 24.08
C PRO A 235 8.94 12.17 25.10
N LYS A 236 10.26 12.19 24.96
CA LYS A 236 11.15 11.67 26.00
C LYS A 236 10.88 12.39 27.31
#